data_AF-A0AAD2IVX1-F1
#
_entry.id   AF-A0AAD2IVX1-F1
#
_cell.length_a   1.000
_cell.length_b   1.000
_cell.length_c   1.000
_cell.angle_alpha   90.00
_cell.angle_beta   90.00
_cell.angle_gamma   90.00
#
_symmetry.space_group_name_H-M   'P 1'
#
loop_
_entity.id
_entity.type
_entity.pdbx_description
1 polymer ?
#
loop_
_entity_poly.entity_id
_entity_poly.type
_entity_poly.pdbx_seq_one_letter_code
_entity_poly.pdbx_strand_id
1 'polypeptide(L)' 'MRVSEAAKLAAFDPGKLSPEARQSWERMGHGFKAWHDFDQRHPILRRLARLPLVGRWYRNARRRYVLRASGKLVV' A
#
# COMPACT_ATOMS: atom_id res chain seq x y z
N MET A 1 13.17 12.10 -26.65
CA MET A 1 11.98 12.62 -25.94
C MET A 1 11.98 12.06 -24.52
N ARG A 2 12.13 12.89 -23.46
CA ARG A 2 11.98 12.42 -22.07
C ARG A 2 10.48 12.41 -21.73
N VAL A 3 9.85 11.24 -21.76
CA VAL A 3 8.47 11.08 -21.28
C VAL A 3 8.47 11.17 -19.76
N SER A 4 7.65 12.07 -19.20
CA SER A 4 7.53 12.23 -17.76
C SER A 4 6.99 10.95 -17.10
N GLU A 5 7.42 10.69 -15.88
CA GLU A 5 7.00 9.49 -15.13
C GLU A 5 5.48 9.49 -14.87
N ALA A 6 4.90 10.67 -14.69
CA ALA A 6 3.45 10.88 -14.62
C ALA A 6 2.73 10.49 -15.91
N ALA A 7 3.29 10.80 -17.08
CA ALA A 7 2.71 10.42 -18.37
C ALA A 7 2.79 8.90 -18.60
N LYS A 8 3.85 8.23 -18.13
CA LYS A 8 3.96 6.76 -18.17
C LYS A 8 2.91 6.08 -17.29
N LEU A 9 2.61 6.65 -16.12
CA LEU A 9 1.56 6.16 -15.23
C LEU A 9 0.16 6.39 -15.83
N ALA A 10 -0.08 7.54 -16.44
CA ALA A 10 -1.37 7.84 -17.08
C ALA A 10 -1.67 6.92 -18.28
N ALA A 11 -0.63 6.44 -18.96
CA ALA A 11 -0.74 5.49 -20.07
C ALA A 11 -0.79 4.02 -19.62
N PHE A 12 -0.63 3.72 -18.32
CA PHE A 12 -0.65 2.37 -17.80
C PHE A 12 -2.08 1.84 -17.73
N ASP A 13 -2.35 0.76 -18.47
CA ASP A 13 -3.64 0.08 -18.47
C ASP A 13 -3.49 -1.33 -17.88
N PRO A 14 -3.97 -1.57 -16.64
CA PRO A 14 -3.91 -2.89 -16.01
C PRO A 14 -4.77 -3.94 -16.73
N GLY A 15 -5.66 -3.54 -17.65
CA GLY A 15 -6.40 -4.43 -18.52
C GLY A 15 -5.54 -5.19 -19.54
N LYS A 16 -4.33 -4.69 -19.81
CA LYS A 16 -3.36 -5.32 -20.74
C LYS A 16 -2.41 -6.32 -20.06
N LEU A 17 -2.54 -6.52 -18.75
CA LEU A 17 -1.74 -7.48 -17.99
C LEU A 17 -2.25 -8.91 -18.19
N SER A 18 -1.37 -9.90 -18.04
CA SER A 18 -1.82 -11.30 -17.89
C SER A 18 -2.70 -11.44 -16.66
N PRO A 19 -3.56 -12.47 -16.57
CA PRO A 19 -4.42 -12.69 -15.40
C PRO A 19 -3.65 -12.71 -14.07
N GLU A 20 -2.48 -13.34 -14.04
CA GLU A 20 -1.62 -13.43 -12.84
C GLU A 20 -1.02 -12.07 -12.49
N ALA A 21 -0.55 -11.32 -13.48
CA ALA A 21 -0.01 -9.99 -13.30
C ALA A 21 -1.11 -9.01 -12.85
N ARG A 22 -2.33 -9.16 -13.35
CA ARG A 22 -3.49 -8.37 -12.92
C ARG A 22 -3.88 -8.67 -11.47
N GLN A 23 -3.94 -9.92 -11.07
CA GLN A 23 -4.18 -10.27 -9.66
C GLN A 23 -3.08 -9.75 -8.73
N SER A 24 -1.82 -9.76 -9.19
CA SER A 24 -0.72 -9.14 -8.45
C SER A 24 -0.90 -7.63 -8.33
N TRP A 25 -1.27 -6.96 -9.44
CA TRP A 25 -1.56 -5.53 -9.49
C TRP A 25 -2.70 -5.13 -8.55
N GLU A 26 -3.83 -5.85 -8.57
CA GLU A 26 -4.98 -5.60 -7.71
C GLU A 26 -4.61 -5.78 -6.23
N ARG A 27 -3.86 -6.84 -5.87
CA ARG A 27 -3.36 -7.04 -4.50
C ARG A 27 -2.45 -5.91 -4.04
N MET A 28 -1.57 -5.40 -4.92
CA MET A 28 -0.73 -4.24 -4.62
C MET A 28 -1.58 -2.98 -4.39
N GLY A 29 -2.59 -2.76 -5.25
CA GLY A 29 -3.55 -1.66 -5.10
C GLY A 29 -4.30 -1.71 -3.77
N HIS A 30 -4.80 -2.88 -3.37
CA HIS A 30 -5.46 -3.08 -2.06
C HIS A 30 -4.51 -2.81 -0.89
N GLY A 31 -3.28 -3.31 -0.96
CA GLY A 31 -2.26 -3.04 0.06
C GLY A 31 -1.93 -1.55 0.17
N PHE A 32 -1.80 -0.85 -0.95
CA PHE A 32 -1.52 0.58 -0.98
C PHE A 32 -2.68 1.40 -0.41
N LYS A 33 -3.92 1.11 -0.81
CA LYS A 33 -5.11 1.75 -0.26
C LYS A 33 -5.22 1.53 1.25
N ALA A 34 -5.03 0.29 1.70
CA ALA A 34 -5.08 -0.05 3.13
C ALA A 34 -4.01 0.69 3.94
N TRP A 35 -2.80 0.84 3.39
CA TRP A 35 -1.74 1.61 4.03
C TRP A 35 -2.15 3.07 4.25
N HIS A 36 -2.70 3.69 3.21
CA HIS A 36 -3.16 5.08 3.25
C HIS A 36 -4.35 5.26 4.20
N ASP A 37 -5.35 4.39 4.13
CA ASP A 37 -6.54 4.43 4.99
C ASP A 37 -6.15 4.27 6.47
N PHE A 38 -5.19 3.40 6.78
CA PHE A 38 -4.68 3.23 8.14
C PHE A 38 -4.00 4.49 8.66
N ASP A 39 -3.14 5.11 7.85
CA ASP A 39 -2.45 6.35 8.20
C ASP A 39 -3.43 7.54 8.36
N GLN A 40 -4.53 7.57 7.59
CA GLN A 40 -5.58 8.58 7.73
C GLN A 40 -6.43 8.39 9.00
N ARG A 41 -6.76 7.15 9.36
CA ARG A 41 -7.54 6.83 10.58
C ARG A 41 -6.77 7.09 11.86
N HIS A 42 -5.44 7.10 11.81
CA HIS A 42 -4.59 7.22 12.99
C HIS A 42 -3.57 8.37 12.88
N PRO A 43 -4.02 9.63 12.71
CA PRO A 43 -3.12 10.76 12.46
C PRO A 43 -2.16 11.03 13.62
N ILE A 44 -2.61 10.82 14.86
CA ILE A 44 -1.78 10.97 16.06
C ILE A 44 -0.73 9.86 16.12
N LEU A 45 -1.13 8.59 15.94
CA LEU A 45 -0.18 7.47 15.97
C LEU A 45 0.83 7.55 14.82
N ARG A 46 0.42 8.08 13.66
CA ARG A 46 1.32 8.38 12.54
C ARG A 46 2.40 9.39 12.93
N ARG A 47 2.07 10.43 13.71
CA ARG A 47 3.07 11.38 14.25
C ARG A 47 4.00 10.70 15.27
N LEU A 48 3.43 9.87 16.14
CA LEU A 48 4.19 9.08 17.12
C LEU A 48 5.03 7.96 16.49
N ALA A 49 4.86 7.67 15.20
CA ALA A 49 5.66 6.70 14.47
C ALA A 49 7.17 7.02 14.44
N ARG A 50 7.54 8.28 14.73
CA ARG A 50 8.92 8.73 14.86
C ARG A 50 9.57 8.30 16.18
N LEU A 51 8.78 7.95 17.20
CA LEU A 51 9.28 7.48 18.47
C LEU A 51 9.71 6.00 18.38
N PRO A 52 10.79 5.58 19.06
CA PRO A 52 11.37 4.26 18.87
C PRO A 52 10.43 3.11 19.29
N LEU A 53 9.81 3.19 20.46
CA LEU A 53 8.93 2.14 20.98
C LEU A 53 7.53 2.18 20.34
N VAL A 54 6.86 3.33 20.47
CA VAL A 54 5.50 3.53 19.93
C VAL A 54 5.50 3.38 18.41
N GLY A 55 6.52 3.89 17.73
CA GLY A 55 6.62 3.79 16.29
C GLY A 55 6.91 2.38 15.78
N ARG A 56 7.66 1.56 16.53
CA ARG A 56 7.83 0.15 16.16
C ARG A 56 6.49 -0.60 16.25
N TRP A 57 5.72 -0.36 17.31
CA TRP A 57 4.39 -0.96 17.46
C TRP A 57 3.44 -0.51 16.34
N TYR A 58 3.37 0.79 16.07
CA TYR A 58 2.56 1.36 14.99
C TYR A 58 2.91 0.77 13.62
N ARG A 59 4.21 0.72 13.27
CA ARG A 59 4.68 0.15 12.00
C ARG A 59 4.31 -1.32 11.85
N ASN A 60 4.38 -2.10 12.94
CA ASN A 60 3.98 -3.50 12.96
C ASN A 60 2.47 -3.67 12.78
N ALA A 61 1.67 -2.88 13.49
CA ALA A 61 0.21 -2.89 13.36
C ALA A 61 -0.22 -2.54 11.93
N ARG A 62 0.34 -1.47 11.37
CA ARG A 62 0.12 -1.06 9.98
C ARG A 62 0.52 -2.15 8.99
N ARG A 63 1.70 -2.76 9.18
CA ARG A 63 2.17 -3.86 8.31
C ARG A 63 1.19 -5.04 8.31
N ARG A 64 0.71 -5.47 9.49
CA ARG A 64 -0.28 -6.55 9.59
C ARG A 64 -1.58 -6.20 8.88
N TYR A 65 -2.09 -4.98 9.08
CA TYR A 65 -3.29 -4.49 8.41
C TYR A 65 -3.15 -4.53 6.88
N VAL A 66 -2.05 -4.00 6.35
CA VAL A 66 -1.75 -4.01 4.90
C VAL A 66 -1.61 -5.42 4.34
N LEU A 67 -0.93 -6.32 5.05
CA LEU A 67 -0.75 -7.70 4.60
C LEU A 67 -2.10 -8.45 4.56
N ARG A 68 -2.98 -8.20 5.53
CA ARG A 68 -4.34 -8.77 5.53
C ARG A 68 -5.17 -8.24 4.36
N ALA A 69 -5.15 -6.92 4.13
CA ALA A 69 -5.91 -6.30 3.04
C ALA A 69 -5.38 -6.68 1.64
N SER A 70 -4.07 -6.94 1.50
CA SER A 70 -3.47 -7.40 0.24
C SER A 70 -3.60 -8.93 0.02
N GLY A 71 -4.30 -9.65 0.90
CA GLY A 71 -4.47 -11.10 0.83
C GLY A 71 -3.18 -11.88 1.04
N LYS A 72 -2.13 -11.26 1.57
CA LYS A 72 -0.84 -11.90 1.88
C LYS A 72 -0.79 -12.51 3.28
N LEU A 73 -1.65 -12.03 4.19
CA LEU A 73 -1.84 -12.60 5.52
C LEU A 73 -3.24 -13.24 5.56
N VAL A 74 -3.27 -14.57 5.46
CA VAL A 74 -4.45 -15.38 5.77
C VAL A 74 -4.22 -15.85 7.21
N VAL A 75 -5.01 -15.31 8.15
CA VAL A 75 -5.03 -15.78 9.54
C VAL A 75 -6.08 -16.86 9.64
#